data_AF-A0A653LBH0-F1
#
_entry.id   AF-A0A653LBH0-F1
#
_cell.length_a   1.000
_cell.length_b   1.000
_cell.length_c   1.000
_cell.angle_alpha   90.00
_cell.angle_beta   90.00
_cell.angle_gamma   90.00
#
_symmetry.space_group_name_H-M   'P 1'
#
loop_
_entity.id
_entity.type
_entity.pdbx_description
1 polymer ?
#
loop_
_entity_poly.entity_id
_entity_poly.type
_entity_poly.pdbx_seq_one_letter_code
_entity_poly.pdbx_strand_id
1 'polypeptide(L)'
;MGTPALLTLLEAKDEAARLGEGWRLPTIEELFTLLDENCRMPMTDPRFFSDIHDNGENSAPYWTSSSIEEMPELVYYIDFMHGLIDGHTDRFAQAARLVRSRP
;
A
#
# COMPACT_ATOMS: atom_id res chain seq x y z
N MET A 1 7.59 -3.24 -16.52
CA MET A 1 6.63 -2.66 -15.55
C MET A 1 5.37 -3.49 -15.67
N GLY A 2 4.88 -4.06 -14.57
CA GLY A 2 3.73 -4.97 -14.55
C GLY A 2 2.71 -4.52 -13.50
N THR A 3 1.46 -4.93 -13.68
CA THR A 3 0.37 -4.68 -12.72
C THR A 3 0.69 -5.35 -11.38
N PRO A 4 0.57 -4.63 -10.24
CA PRO A 4 0.72 -5.23 -8.92
C PRO A 4 -0.24 -6.40 -8.72
N ALA A 5 0.23 -7.47 -8.07
CA ALA A 5 -0.67 -8.51 -7.60
C ALA A 5 -1.59 -7.93 -6.52
N LEU A 6 -2.89 -8.26 -6.59
CA LEU A 6 -3.84 -7.95 -5.54
C LEU A 6 -3.84 -9.09 -4.53
N LEU A 7 -3.60 -8.76 -3.27
CA LEU A 7 -3.41 -9.70 -2.18
C LEU A 7 -4.30 -9.31 -1.01
N THR A 8 -4.84 -10.29 -0.32
CA THR A 8 -5.33 -10.08 1.06
C THR A 8 -4.18 -9.62 1.95
N LEU A 9 -4.50 -9.03 3.11
CA LEU A 9 -3.46 -8.60 4.04
C LEU A 9 -2.61 -9.78 4.52
N LEU A 10 -3.21 -10.95 4.72
CA LEU A 10 -2.50 -12.16 5.09
C LEU A 10 -1.52 -12.59 4.00
N GLU A 11 -1.97 -12.67 2.75
CA GLU A 11 -1.12 -13.03 1.62
C GLU A 11 0.03 -12.02 1.40
N ALA A 12 -0.22 -10.73 1.60
CA ALA A 12 0.82 -9.71 1.52
C ALA A 12 1.88 -9.86 2.63
N LYS A 13 1.47 -10.23 3.85
CA LYS A 13 2.37 -10.55 4.95
C LYS A 13 3.17 -11.82 4.68
N ASP A 14 2.52 -12.86 4.15
CA ASP A 14 3.16 -14.12 3.79
C ASP A 14 4.20 -13.92 2.70
N GLU A 15 3.91 -13.10 1.68
CA GLU A 15 4.86 -12.77 0.62
C GLU A 15 6.07 -12.01 1.17
N ALA A 16 5.86 -11.05 2.07
CA ALA A 16 6.97 -10.35 2.72
C ALA A 16 7.83 -11.30 3.56
N ALA A 17 7.22 -12.21 4.31
CA ALA A 17 7.92 -13.23 5.09
C ALA A 17 8.71 -14.19 4.19
N ARG A 18 8.15 -14.57 3.03
CA ARG A 18 8.81 -15.42 2.03
C ARG A 18 10.03 -14.76 1.42
N LEU A 19 9.99 -13.45 1.19
CA LEU A 19 11.16 -12.67 0.72
C LEU A 19 12.24 -12.55 1.81
N GLY A 20 11.85 -12.55 3.08
CA GLY A 20 12.77 -12.55 4.21
C GLY A 20 13.61 -11.27 4.31
N GLU A 21 14.76 -11.35 4.99
CA GLU A 21 15.78 -10.28 5.05
C GLU A 21 15.28 -8.86 5.42
N GLY A 22 14.24 -8.78 6.24
CA GLY A 22 13.67 -7.51 6.69
C GLY A 22 12.65 -6.89 5.73
N TRP A 23 12.23 -7.58 4.66
CA TRP A 23 11.06 -7.21 3.88
C TRP A 23 9.79 -7.30 4.74
N ARG A 24 8.95 -6.27 4.67
CA ARG A 24 7.70 -6.17 5.42
C ARG A 24 6.70 -5.25 4.72
N LEU A 25 5.45 -5.31 5.15
CA LEU A 25 4.51 -4.24 4.86
C LEU A 25 4.99 -2.92 5.49
N PRO A 26 4.78 -1.79 4.80
CA PRO A 26 5.06 -0.46 5.33
C PRO A 26 4.03 -0.06 6.38
N THR A 27 4.40 0.85 7.29
CA THR A 27 3.39 1.54 8.10
C THR A 27 2.64 2.57 7.24
N ILE A 28 1.49 3.05 7.73
CA ILE A 28 0.75 4.11 7.03
C ILE A 28 1.59 5.38 6.90
N GLU A 29 2.40 5.72 7.91
CA GLU A 29 3.28 6.88 7.88
C GLU A 29 4.34 6.76 6.79
N GLU A 30 4.91 5.56 6.59
CA GLU A 30 5.90 5.33 5.53
C GLU A 30 5.28 5.54 4.15
N LEU A 31 4.09 4.99 3.88
CA LEU A 31 3.43 5.21 2.59
C LEU A 31 2.93 6.64 2.42
N PHE A 32 2.50 7.29 3.50
CA PHE A 32 2.08 8.69 3.46
C PHE A 32 3.20 9.62 2.96
N THR A 33 4.45 9.33 3.30
CA THR A 33 5.60 10.12 2.80
C THR A 33 5.82 10.05 1.29
N LEU A 34 5.16 9.13 0.59
CA LEU A 34 5.24 9.02 -0.87
C LEU A 34 4.28 9.97 -1.58
N LEU A 35 3.29 10.52 -0.86
CA LEU A 35 2.36 11.48 -1.43
C LEU A 35 3.07 12.79 -1.79
N ASP A 36 2.80 13.27 -3.01
CA ASP A 36 3.26 14.56 -3.50
C ASP A 36 2.06 15.40 -3.92
N GLU A 37 1.79 16.48 -3.18
CA GLU A 37 0.70 17.42 -3.42
C GLU A 37 0.81 18.17 -4.76
N ASN A 38 1.99 18.20 -5.38
CA ASN A 38 2.18 18.77 -6.71
C ASN A 38 1.74 17.81 -7.83
N CYS A 39 1.59 16.53 -7.50
CA CYS A 39 1.08 15.50 -8.39
C CYS A 39 -0.43 15.36 -8.20
N ARG A 40 -1.19 15.20 -9.30
CA ARG A 40 -2.66 15.15 -9.23
C ARG A 40 -3.22 13.74 -9.15
N MET A 41 -2.82 12.87 -10.08
CA MET A 41 -3.37 11.52 -10.19
C MET A 41 -2.47 10.67 -11.10
N PRO A 42 -1.70 9.69 -10.57
CA PRO A 42 -1.53 9.42 -9.13
C PRO A 42 -0.84 10.58 -8.39
N MET A 43 -1.08 10.70 -7.08
CA MET A 43 -0.45 11.68 -6.19
C MET A 43 0.94 11.23 -5.74
N THR A 44 1.73 10.67 -6.64
CA THR A 44 3.11 10.23 -6.41
C THR A 44 3.98 10.64 -7.59
N ASP A 45 5.28 10.84 -7.37
CA ASP A 45 6.20 11.21 -8.45
C ASP A 45 6.37 10.05 -9.45
N PRO A 46 5.89 10.16 -10.69
CA PRO A 46 5.92 9.08 -11.66
C PRO A 46 7.35 8.71 -12.10
N ARG A 47 8.35 9.54 -11.80
CA ARG A 47 9.77 9.22 -12.07
C ARG A 47 10.27 8.10 -11.16
N PHE A 48 9.71 7.97 -9.96
CA PHE A 48 10.10 6.96 -8.97
C PHE A 48 9.03 5.87 -8.79
N PHE A 49 7.77 6.20 -9.05
CA PHE A 49 6.61 5.35 -8.79
C PHE A 49 5.77 5.08 -10.05
N SER A 50 6.42 4.82 -11.18
CA SER A 50 5.74 4.53 -12.45
C SER A 50 4.89 3.26 -12.44
N ASP A 51 5.04 2.42 -11.42
CA ASP A 51 4.26 1.20 -11.18
C ASP A 51 2.92 1.47 -10.49
N ILE A 52 2.71 2.66 -9.92
CA ILE A 52 1.44 3.06 -9.31
C ILE A 52 0.50 3.57 -10.39
N HIS A 53 -0.63 2.89 -10.58
CA HIS A 53 -1.63 3.23 -11.59
C HIS A 53 -3.01 2.74 -11.16
N ASP A 54 -4.04 3.28 -11.82
CA ASP A 54 -5.43 2.87 -11.65
C ASP A 54 -5.59 1.35 -11.83
N ASN A 55 -6.24 0.70 -10.87
CA ASN A 55 -6.60 -0.71 -10.90
C ASN A 55 -7.85 -1.01 -11.76
N GLY A 56 -8.46 0.01 -12.38
CA GLY A 56 -9.69 -0.08 -13.17
C GLY A 56 -10.93 0.43 -12.45
N GLU A 57 -10.81 0.82 -11.17
CA GLU A 57 -11.88 1.37 -10.35
C GLU A 57 -11.63 2.84 -9.98
N ASN A 58 -10.78 3.53 -10.75
CA ASN A 58 -10.27 4.86 -10.43
C ASN A 58 -9.59 4.85 -9.06
N SER A 59 -8.81 3.82 -8.73
CA SER A 59 -8.14 3.68 -7.42
C SER A 59 -6.83 2.92 -7.53
N ALA A 60 -5.93 3.14 -6.58
CA ALA A 60 -4.71 2.37 -6.41
C ALA A 60 -4.47 2.14 -4.91
N PRO A 61 -5.25 1.25 -4.26
CA PRO A 61 -5.15 0.98 -2.83
C PRO A 61 -3.96 0.08 -2.50
N TYR A 62 -3.15 0.48 -1.53
CA TYR A 62 -1.99 -0.26 -1.04
C TYR A 62 -2.07 -0.55 0.46
N TRP A 63 -1.90 -1.82 0.81
CA TRP A 63 -1.88 -2.27 2.20
C TRP A 63 -0.76 -1.65 3.03
N THR A 64 -1.07 -1.39 4.30
CA THR A 64 -0.10 -1.05 5.35
C THR A 64 -0.12 -2.10 6.46
N SER A 65 0.81 -2.00 7.40
CA SER A 65 0.82 -2.78 8.64
C SER A 65 0.08 -2.09 9.80
N SER A 66 -0.48 -0.90 9.59
CA SER A 66 -1.11 -0.09 10.65
C SER A 66 -2.58 -0.48 10.85
N SER A 67 -2.94 -0.83 12.08
CA SER A 67 -4.33 -1.13 12.48
C SER A 67 -5.08 0.12 12.93
N ILE A 68 -6.41 0.08 12.87
CA ILE A 68 -7.29 1.11 13.43
C ILE A 68 -7.65 0.71 14.87
N GLU A 69 -7.26 1.50 15.88
CA GLU A 69 -7.44 1.12 17.29
C GLU A 69 -8.92 1.00 17.67
N GLU A 70 -9.75 1.91 17.19
CA GLU A 70 -11.19 1.94 17.45
C GLU A 70 -11.97 0.90 16.65
N MET A 71 -11.38 0.34 15.59
CA MET A 71 -11.99 -0.64 14.69
C MET A 71 -11.00 -1.77 14.37
N PRO A 72 -10.74 -2.70 15.32
CA PRO A 72 -9.70 -3.72 15.19
C PRO A 72 -9.88 -4.68 14.00
N GLU A 73 -11.08 -4.75 13.43
CA GLU A 73 -11.38 -5.50 12.21
C GLU A 73 -10.89 -4.83 10.91
N LEU A 74 -10.47 -3.57 10.99
CA LEU A 74 -9.98 -2.78 9.86
C LEU A 74 -8.47 -2.51 9.95
N VAL A 75 -7.87 -2.42 8.77
CA VAL A 75 -6.46 -2.09 8.58
C VAL A 75 -6.35 -0.93 7.62
N TYR A 76 -5.45 0.01 7.92
CA TYR A 76 -5.25 1.16 7.07
C TYR A 76 -4.65 0.75 5.72
N TYR A 77 -5.13 1.41 4.67
CA TYR A 77 -4.52 1.41 3.35
C TYR A 77 -4.43 2.86 2.85
N ILE A 78 -3.61 3.08 1.82
CA ILE A 78 -3.55 4.35 1.12
C ILE A 78 -3.96 4.15 -0.35
N ASP A 79 -4.84 4.99 -0.85
CA ASP A 79 -5.12 5.11 -2.27
C ASP A 79 -4.22 6.19 -2.87
N PHE A 80 -3.23 5.78 -3.67
CA PHE A 80 -2.31 6.71 -4.31
C PHE A 80 -2.91 7.45 -5.50
N MET A 81 -4.07 7.05 -6.03
CA MET A 81 -4.73 7.82 -7.08
C MET A 81 -5.19 9.18 -6.56
N HIS A 82 -5.67 9.22 -5.31
CA HIS A 82 -6.28 10.41 -4.71
C HIS A 82 -5.63 10.87 -3.41
N GLY A 83 -4.58 10.19 -2.93
CA GLY A 83 -3.95 10.50 -1.65
C GLY A 83 -4.87 10.26 -0.44
N LEU A 84 -5.79 9.30 -0.55
CA LEU A 84 -6.78 8.99 0.47
C LEU A 84 -6.25 7.91 1.43
N ILE A 85 -6.48 8.10 2.73
CA ILE A 85 -6.22 7.10 3.78
C ILE A 85 -7.57 6.62 4.29
N ASP A 86 -7.78 5.31 4.32
CA ASP A 86 -9.01 4.70 4.82
C ASP A 86 -8.72 3.29 5.39
N GLY A 87 -9.74 2.67 5.99
CA GLY A 87 -9.68 1.33 6.56
C GLY A 87 -10.42 0.30 5.72
N HIS A 88 -9.87 -0.91 5.62
CA HIS A 88 -10.59 -2.03 5.03
C HIS A 88 -10.36 -3.32 5.82
N THR A 89 -11.31 -4.24 5.75
CA THR A 89 -11.17 -5.59 6.32
C THR A 89 -10.02 -6.34 5.65
N ASP A 90 -9.28 -7.11 6.46
CA ASP A 90 -8.02 -7.77 6.10
C ASP A 90 -8.14 -8.85 4.99
N ARG A 91 -9.36 -9.25 4.65
CA ARG A 91 -9.68 -10.26 3.62
C ARG A 91 -9.87 -9.68 2.22
N PHE A 92 -9.86 -8.35 2.07
CA PHE A 92 -10.00 -7.73 0.76
C PHE A 92 -8.69 -7.73 -0.01
N ALA A 93 -8.76 -7.87 -1.33
CA ALA A 93 -7.55 -7.91 -2.15
C ALA A 93 -7.14 -6.49 -2.57
N GLN A 94 -5.95 -6.05 -2.16
CA GLN A 94 -5.37 -4.75 -2.51
C GLN A 94 -3.91 -4.93 -2.91
N ALA A 95 -3.29 -3.93 -3.54
CA ALA A 95 -1.88 -3.99 -3.86
C ALA A 95 -1.02 -3.94 -2.58
N ALA A 96 0.23 -4.38 -2.69
CA ALA A 96 1.23 -4.25 -1.62
C ALA A 96 2.53 -3.70 -2.19
N ARG A 97 3.10 -2.70 -1.51
CA ARG A 97 4.42 -2.14 -1.81
C ARG A 97 5.30 -2.35 -0.58
N LEU A 98 6.04 -3.46 -0.60
CA LEU A 98 6.88 -3.84 0.54
C LEU A 98 8.05 -2.88 0.71
N VAL A 99 8.45 -2.68 1.96
CA VAL A 99 9.64 -1.94 2.35
C VAL A 99 10.61 -2.86 3.06
N ARG A 100 11.88 -2.48 3.10
CA ARG A 100 12.93 -3.24 3.78
C ARG A 100 13.46 -2.44 4.96
N SER A 101 13.45 -3.03 6.14
CA SER A 101 14.10 -2.44 7.32
C SER A 101 15.60 -2.26 7.06
N ARG A 102 16.18 -1.15 7.52
CA ARG A 102 17.64 -0.98 7.45
C ARG A 102 18.32 -2.05 8.33
N PRO A 103 19.41 -2.67 7.86
CA PRO A 103 20.20 -3.61 8.66
C PRO A 103 20.89 -2.93 9.85
#